data_AF-A0AAW1JV76-F1
#
_entry.id   AF-A0AAW1JV76-F1
#
_cell.length_a   1.000
_cell.length_b   1.000
_cell.length_c   1.000
_cell.angle_alpha   90.00
_cell.angle_beta   90.00
_cell.angle_gamma   90.00
#
_symmetry.space_group_name_H-M   'P 1'
#
loop_
_entity.id
_entity.type
_entity.pdbx_description
1 polymer ?
#
loop_
_entity_poly.entity_id
_entity_poly.type
_entity_poly.pdbx_seq_one_letter_code
_entity_poly.pdbx_strand_id
1 'polypeptide(L)'
;MSPEQTACEDLKAFERRLTEVIQCLQPATYRWRIVLLVVSICVAAGAGQWLMDPTTRIVPLTQSLSNHPFFLIATILLVFIFLMGVHKRVIAASIITSRTRDVLCDFNMSCDDTENLETQLEMFIENVRQIHIIVSDFQPQSQNVLNQKLQSLVHGLQEVDKLKSQVQDVHVPLEVFDYIDQGRNPQLYTKDCIEKALAKNEQVKGKIDAYRKFKANMLLELSRVFPAELNKYRAIRGDE
;
A
#
# COMPACT_ATOMS: atom_id res chain seq x y z
N MET A 1 20.42 -4.02 19.61
CA MET A 1 19.25 -3.92 18.73
C MET A 1 19.75 -4.05 17.31
N SER A 2 19.27 -5.03 16.54
CA SER A 2 19.70 -5.17 15.15
C SER A 2 19.16 -3.97 14.34
N PRO A 3 19.86 -3.52 13.28
CA PRO A 3 19.40 -2.40 12.44
C PRO A 3 17.99 -2.62 11.87
N GLU A 4 17.56 -3.87 11.74
CA GLU A 4 16.22 -4.24 11.26
C GLU A 4 15.13 -4.13 12.33
N GLN A 5 15.44 -4.45 13.60
CA GLN A 5 14.51 -4.21 14.71
C GLN A 5 14.25 -2.71 14.86
N THR A 6 15.27 -1.88 14.69
CA THR A 6 15.12 -0.41 14.71
C THR A 6 14.28 0.07 13.53
N ALA A 7 14.51 -0.44 12.31
CA ALA A 7 13.70 -0.09 11.15
C ALA A 7 12.23 -0.49 11.29
N CYS A 8 11.95 -1.67 11.86
CA CYS A 8 10.59 -2.14 12.11
C CYS A 8 9.86 -1.30 13.18
N GLU A 9 10.56 -0.91 14.25
CA GLU A 9 10.00 -0.04 15.28
C GLU A 9 9.72 1.38 14.76
N ASP A 10 10.64 1.94 13.97
CA ASP A 10 10.47 3.25 13.34
C ASP A 10 9.28 3.26 12.37
N LEU A 11 9.05 2.16 11.65
CA LEU A 11 7.88 1.96 10.79
C LEU A 11 6.57 1.90 11.60
N LYS A 12 6.54 1.11 12.67
CA LYS A 12 5.36 1.00 13.55
C LYS A 12 5.05 2.34 14.23
N ALA A 13 6.09 3.11 14.57
CA ALA A 13 5.94 4.48 15.05
C ALA A 13 5.38 5.41 13.97
N PHE A 14 5.86 5.31 12.72
CA PHE A 14 5.34 6.08 11.60
C PHE A 14 3.86 5.76 11.31
N GLU A 15 3.48 4.48 11.24
CA GLU A 15 2.10 4.05 11.03
C GLU A 15 1.16 4.56 12.13
N ARG A 16 1.60 4.47 13.39
CA ARG A 16 0.85 5.00 14.54
C ARG A 16 0.67 6.51 14.45
N ARG A 17 1.72 7.25 14.07
CA ARG A 17 1.66 8.70 13.86
C ARG A 17 0.75 9.08 12.70
N LEU A 18 0.80 8.32 11.62
CA LEU A 18 -0.05 8.54 10.47
C LEU A 18 -1.52 8.28 10.80
N THR A 19 -1.78 7.23 11.58
CA THR A 19 -3.11 6.91 12.11
C THR A 19 -3.62 8.00 13.05
N GLU A 20 -2.76 8.54 13.94
CA GLU A 20 -3.08 9.69 14.79
C GLU A 20 -3.46 10.93 13.95
N VAL A 21 -2.67 11.25 12.92
CA VAL A 21 -2.95 12.40 12.03
C VAL A 21 -4.26 12.21 11.27
N ILE A 22 -4.53 11.00 10.76
CA ILE A 22 -5.80 10.67 10.11
C ILE A 22 -6.96 10.77 11.10
N GLN A 23 -6.80 10.28 12.34
CA GLN A 23 -7.80 10.38 13.40
C GLN A 23 -8.05 11.84 13.81
N CYS A 24 -7.07 12.73 13.75
CA CYS A 24 -7.27 14.17 13.95
C CYS A 24 -8.05 14.83 12.79
N LEU A 25 -7.89 14.35 11.55
CA LEU A 25 -8.57 14.85 10.34
C LEU A 25 -10.01 14.30 10.19
N GLN A 26 -10.29 13.10 10.68
CA GLN A 26 -11.59 12.43 10.68
C GLN A 26 -12.74 13.24 11.33
N PRO A 27 -12.63 13.82 12.55
CA PRO A 27 -13.75 14.49 13.22
C PRO A 27 -14.19 15.78 12.51
N ALA A 28 -13.25 16.53 11.93
CA ALA A 28 -13.58 17.69 11.09
C ALA A 28 -14.29 17.26 9.79
N THR A 29 -13.83 16.16 9.18
CA THR A 29 -14.42 15.59 7.96
C THR A 29 -15.84 15.05 8.20
N TYR A 30 -16.05 14.36 9.32
CA TYR A 30 -17.35 13.82 9.73
C TYR A 30 -18.38 14.94 9.95
N ARG A 31 -17.99 16.04 10.59
CA ARG A 31 -18.86 17.23 10.75
C ARG A 31 -19.32 17.79 9.40
N TRP A 32 -18.42 17.94 8.43
CA TRP A 32 -18.77 18.43 7.10
C TRP A 32 -19.64 17.43 6.31
N ARG A 33 -19.44 16.13 6.49
CA ARG A 33 -20.32 15.09 5.92
C ARG A 33 -21.74 15.18 6.48
N ILE A 34 -21.89 15.35 7.80
CA ILE A 34 -23.20 15.56 8.43
C ILE A 34 -23.85 16.85 7.89
N VAL A 35 -23.11 17.96 7.82
CA VAL A 35 -23.64 19.23 7.30
C VAL A 35 -24.13 19.07 5.86
N LEU A 36 -23.35 18.43 4.98
CA LEU A 36 -23.76 18.16 3.60
C LEU A 36 -24.99 17.25 3.51
N LEU A 37 -25.06 16.21 4.34
CA LEU A 37 -26.19 15.28 4.39
C LEU A 37 -27.47 16.00 4.84
N VAL A 38 -27.40 16.78 5.92
CA VAL A 38 -28.55 17.55 6.44
C VAL A 38 -29.04 18.57 5.41
N VAL A 39 -28.13 19.35 4.80
CA VAL A 39 -28.51 20.33 3.78
C VAL A 39 -29.12 19.64 2.55
N SER A 40 -28.58 18.49 2.13
CA SER A 40 -29.14 17.71 1.03
C SER A 40 -30.54 17.18 1.35
N ILE A 41 -30.80 16.72 2.58
CA ILE A 41 -32.14 16.29 3.02
C ILE A 41 -33.12 17.47 3.02
N CYS A 42 -32.70 18.64 3.51
CA CYS A 42 -33.52 19.85 3.49
C CYS A 42 -33.89 20.28 2.06
N VAL A 43 -32.93 20.20 1.12
CA VAL A 43 -33.20 20.47 -0.30
C VAL A 43 -34.18 19.44 -0.88
N ALA A 44 -34.01 18.16 -0.59
CA ALA A 44 -34.91 17.11 -1.07
C ALA A 44 -36.34 17.25 -0.51
N ALA A 45 -36.47 17.57 0.78
CA ALA A 45 -37.75 17.82 1.43
C ALA A 45 -38.42 19.09 0.87
N GLY A 46 -37.65 20.18 0.70
CA GLY A 46 -38.13 21.42 0.08
C GLY A 46 -38.55 21.23 -1.38
N ALA A 47 -37.82 20.40 -2.14
CA ALA A 47 -38.17 20.03 -3.50
C ALA A 47 -39.48 19.21 -3.51
N GLY A 48 -39.64 18.26 -2.61
CA GLY A 48 -40.86 17.46 -2.47
C GLY A 48 -42.08 18.33 -2.13
N GLN A 49 -41.92 19.29 -1.22
CA GLN A 49 -42.96 20.27 -0.87
C GLN A 49 -43.32 21.17 -2.05
N TRP A 50 -42.33 21.62 -2.84
CA TRP A 50 -42.55 22.42 -4.04
C TRP A 50 -43.29 21.64 -5.14
N LEU A 51 -42.94 20.36 -5.33
CA LEU A 51 -43.49 19.50 -6.38
C LEU A 51 -44.91 19.01 -6.08
N MET A 52 -45.30 18.95 -4.81
CA MET A 52 -46.65 18.58 -4.36
C MET A 52 -47.61 19.76 -4.30
N ASP A 53 -47.15 21.00 -4.54
CA ASP A 53 -48.02 22.18 -4.54
C ASP A 53 -48.82 22.27 -5.86
N PRO A 54 -50.17 22.22 -5.82
CA PRO A 54 -51.01 22.31 -7.00
C PRO A 54 -50.94 23.68 -7.71
N THR A 55 -50.49 24.74 -7.03
CA THR A 55 -50.37 26.10 -7.59
C THR A 55 -49.13 26.30 -8.46
N THR A 56 -48.08 25.47 -8.28
CA THR A 56 -46.84 25.51 -9.06
C THR A 56 -47.06 25.25 -10.56
N ARG A 57 -48.11 24.49 -10.92
CA ARG A 57 -48.43 24.16 -12.33
C ARG A 57 -49.03 25.33 -13.11
N ILE A 58 -49.51 26.37 -12.43
CA ILE A 58 -50.35 27.43 -13.01
C ILE A 58 -49.61 28.78 -13.04
N VAL A 59 -48.57 28.96 -12.22
CA VAL A 59 -47.88 30.23 -11.98
C VAL A 59 -46.48 30.23 -12.62
N PRO A 60 -46.01 31.36 -13.21
CA PRO A 60 -44.65 31.46 -13.76
C PRO A 60 -43.56 31.20 -12.71
N LEU A 61 -42.42 30.65 -13.16
CA LEU A 61 -41.31 30.15 -12.33
C LEU A 61 -40.80 31.16 -11.28
N THR A 62 -40.71 32.44 -11.64
CA THR A 62 -40.22 33.50 -10.74
C THR A 62 -41.13 33.72 -9.53
N GLN A 63 -42.44 33.68 -9.75
CA GLN A 63 -43.42 33.82 -8.68
C GLN A 63 -43.57 32.52 -7.88
N SER A 64 -43.46 31.35 -8.53
CA SER A 64 -43.43 30.05 -7.85
C SER A 64 -42.21 29.93 -6.91
N LEU A 65 -41.01 30.34 -7.34
CA LEU A 65 -39.82 30.36 -6.50
C LEU A 65 -39.95 31.32 -5.29
N SER A 66 -40.61 32.47 -5.48
CA SER A 66 -40.89 33.43 -4.41
C SER A 66 -41.86 32.87 -3.34
N ASN A 67 -42.81 32.04 -3.77
CA ASN A 67 -43.80 31.43 -2.89
C ASN A 67 -43.22 30.29 -2.02
N HIS A 68 -42.05 29.74 -2.36
CA HIS A 68 -41.39 28.68 -1.59
C HIS A 68 -40.00 29.11 -1.07
N PRO A 69 -39.93 30.03 -0.09
CA PRO A 69 -38.68 30.56 0.43
C PRO A 69 -37.79 29.48 1.06
N PHE A 70 -38.38 28.42 1.63
CA PHE A 70 -37.63 27.30 2.23
C PHE A 70 -36.77 26.55 1.20
N PHE A 71 -37.32 26.23 0.03
CA PHE A 71 -36.60 25.54 -1.04
C PHE A 71 -35.49 26.42 -1.63
N LEU A 72 -35.78 27.71 -1.83
CA LEU A 72 -34.81 28.67 -2.36
C LEU A 72 -33.61 28.85 -1.42
N ILE A 73 -33.86 29.05 -0.12
CA ILE A 73 -32.80 29.20 0.89
C ILE A 73 -31.95 27.94 1.00
N ALA A 74 -32.56 26.75 1.03
CA ALA A 74 -31.83 25.49 1.11
C ALA A 74 -30.95 25.25 -0.13
N THR A 75 -31.44 25.61 -1.31
CA THR A 75 -30.71 25.47 -2.58
C THR A 75 -29.55 26.48 -2.67
N ILE A 76 -29.76 27.74 -2.25
CA ILE A 76 -28.69 28.75 -2.17
C ILE A 76 -27.60 28.33 -1.18
N LEU A 77 -27.99 27.81 -0.02
CA LEU A 77 -27.05 27.31 0.99
C LEU A 77 -26.23 26.13 0.45
N LEU A 78 -26.86 25.20 -0.26
CA LEU A 78 -26.17 24.09 -0.92
C LEU A 78 -25.13 24.60 -1.93
N VAL A 79 -25.52 25.53 -2.82
CA VAL A 79 -24.62 26.14 -3.81
C VAL A 79 -23.46 26.87 -3.13
N PHE A 80 -23.72 27.61 -2.05
CA PHE A 80 -22.67 28.29 -1.29
C PHE A 80 -21.65 27.32 -0.67
N ILE A 81 -22.11 26.20 -0.08
CA ILE A 81 -21.23 25.17 0.47
C ILE A 81 -20.37 24.51 -0.63
N PHE A 82 -20.92 24.31 -1.83
CA PHE A 82 -20.18 23.81 -2.99
C PHE A 82 -19.12 24.82 -3.46
N LEU A 83 -19.46 26.11 -3.55
CA LEU A 83 -18.54 27.18 -3.93
C LEU A 83 -17.39 27.37 -2.93
N MET A 84 -17.67 27.23 -1.62
CA MET A 84 -16.64 27.22 -0.57
C MET A 84 -15.70 25.99 -0.64
N GLY A 85 -15.98 25.03 -1.53
CA GLY A 85 -15.09 23.89 -1.78
C GLY A 85 -15.04 22.89 -0.63
N VAL A 86 -16.05 22.87 0.25
CA VAL A 86 -16.16 21.91 1.35
C VAL A 86 -16.10 20.46 0.85
N HIS A 87 -16.66 20.20 -0.33
CA HIS A 87 -16.58 18.91 -1.00
C HIS A 87 -15.14 18.45 -1.24
N LYS A 88 -14.24 19.37 -1.65
CA LYS A 88 -12.81 19.06 -1.84
C LYS A 88 -12.13 18.73 -0.51
N ARG A 89 -12.52 19.40 0.58
CA ARG A 89 -11.99 19.12 1.93
C ARG A 89 -12.37 17.73 2.44
N VAL A 90 -13.59 17.28 2.16
CA VAL A 90 -14.08 15.95 2.58
C VAL A 90 -13.43 14.81 1.77
N ILE A 91 -13.12 15.05 0.48
CA ILE A 91 -12.54 14.05 -0.41
C ILE A 91 -11.01 13.97 -0.29
N ALA A 92 -10.35 15.10 -0.01
CA ALA A 92 -8.88 15.14 0.13
C ALA A 92 -8.38 14.16 1.20
N ALA A 93 -9.08 14.06 2.35
CA ALA A 93 -8.71 13.14 3.40
C ALA A 93 -8.78 11.67 2.96
N SER A 94 -9.85 11.26 2.26
CA SER A 94 -9.99 9.88 1.76
C SER A 94 -8.98 9.54 0.66
N ILE A 95 -8.66 10.51 -0.22
CA ILE A 95 -7.65 10.31 -1.26
C ILE A 95 -6.26 10.18 -0.65
N ILE A 96 -5.91 11.02 0.34
CA ILE A 96 -4.61 10.94 1.02
C ILE A 96 -4.49 9.58 1.72
N THR A 97 -5.49 9.14 2.49
CA THR A 97 -5.46 7.82 3.14
C THR A 97 -5.33 6.68 2.12
N SER A 98 -6.03 6.74 0.99
CA SER A 98 -5.91 5.74 -0.08
C SER A 98 -4.51 5.71 -0.67
N ARG A 99 -3.96 6.86 -1.07
CA ARG A 99 -2.64 6.95 -1.70
C ARG A 99 -1.51 6.59 -0.73
N THR A 100 -1.66 6.96 0.54
CA THR A 100 -0.74 6.55 1.58
C THR A 100 -0.78 5.03 1.74
N ARG A 101 -1.96 4.41 1.74
CA ARG A 101 -2.09 2.95 1.79
C ARG A 101 -1.45 2.27 0.58
N ASP A 102 -1.66 2.79 -0.62
CA ASP A 102 -1.05 2.24 -1.84
C ASP A 102 0.49 2.29 -1.77
N VAL A 103 1.06 3.41 -1.31
CA VAL A 103 2.51 3.54 -1.11
C VAL A 103 3.00 2.60 0.00
N LEU A 104 2.25 2.40 1.09
CA LEU A 104 2.62 1.41 2.11
C LEU A 104 2.55 -0.03 1.56
N CYS A 105 1.58 -0.35 0.70
CA CYS A 105 1.51 -1.67 0.04
C CYS A 105 2.74 -1.95 -0.82
N ASP A 106 3.27 -0.95 -1.55
CA ASP A 106 4.48 -1.09 -2.37
C ASP A 106 5.74 -1.44 -1.56
N PHE A 107 5.75 -1.14 -0.26
CA PHE A 107 6.82 -1.53 0.67
C PHE A 107 6.60 -2.89 1.35
N ASN A 108 5.64 -3.69 0.89
CA ASN A 108 5.25 -4.98 1.49
C ASN A 108 4.85 -4.84 2.98
N MET A 109 4.17 -3.73 3.30
CA MET A 109 3.83 -3.30 4.66
C MET A 109 2.40 -3.69 5.06
N SER A 110 1.83 -4.74 4.46
CA SER A 110 0.57 -5.35 4.90
C SER A 110 0.87 -6.43 5.94
N CYS A 111 0.84 -6.07 7.21
CA CYS A 111 1.10 -6.98 8.32
C CYS A 111 0.06 -8.11 8.47
N ASP A 112 -1.08 -8.06 7.78
CA ASP A 112 -2.25 -8.88 8.16
C ASP A 112 -2.21 -10.33 7.65
N ASP A 113 -1.64 -10.61 6.47
CA ASP A 113 -1.83 -11.92 5.81
C ASP A 113 -0.79 -12.98 6.22
N THR A 114 0.42 -12.56 6.63
CA THR A 114 1.49 -13.49 7.08
C THR A 114 1.45 -13.74 8.59
N GLU A 115 0.90 -12.83 9.39
CA GLU A 115 0.87 -12.92 10.86
C GLU A 115 0.11 -14.16 11.35
N ASN A 116 -0.99 -14.52 10.67
CA ASN A 116 -1.77 -15.71 10.99
C ASN A 116 -0.94 -17.00 10.77
N LEU A 117 -0.22 -17.09 9.65
CA LEU A 117 0.62 -18.23 9.34
C LEU A 117 1.80 -18.34 10.31
N GLU A 118 2.44 -17.22 10.60
CA GLU A 118 3.53 -17.13 11.58
C GLU A 118 3.08 -17.61 12.97
N THR A 119 1.95 -17.07 13.46
CA THR A 119 1.38 -17.46 14.76
C THR A 119 1.04 -18.95 14.82
N GLN A 120 0.45 -19.51 13.76
CA GLN A 120 0.17 -20.95 13.71
C GLN A 120 1.46 -21.79 13.71
N LEU A 121 2.51 -21.36 13.00
CA LEU A 121 3.80 -22.04 12.98
C LEU A 121 4.48 -22.00 14.35
N GLU A 122 4.44 -20.87 15.05
CA GLU A 122 4.98 -20.76 16.42
C GLU A 122 4.27 -21.71 17.39
N MET A 123 2.93 -21.73 17.36
CA MET A 123 2.14 -22.66 18.19
C MET A 123 2.43 -24.12 17.83
N PHE A 124 2.61 -24.42 16.55
CA PHE A 124 2.95 -25.75 16.07
C PHE A 124 4.33 -26.21 16.59
N ILE A 125 5.36 -25.37 16.45
CA ILE A 125 6.72 -25.64 16.95
C ILE A 125 6.71 -25.83 18.46
N GLU A 126 5.98 -24.99 19.19
CA GLU A 126 5.85 -25.10 20.64
C GLU A 126 5.15 -26.40 21.05
N ASN A 127 4.12 -26.83 20.31
CA ASN A 127 3.47 -28.12 20.54
C ASN A 127 4.44 -29.29 20.33
N VAL A 128 5.26 -29.26 19.27
CA VAL A 128 6.31 -30.27 19.02
C VAL A 128 7.33 -30.30 20.16
N ARG A 129 7.76 -29.12 20.65
CA ARG A 129 8.68 -29.01 21.80
C ARG A 129 8.09 -29.63 23.06
N GLN A 130 6.81 -29.39 23.34
CA GLN A 130 6.12 -29.98 24.50
C GLN A 130 6.00 -31.50 24.39
N ILE A 131 5.71 -32.03 23.20
CA ILE A 131 5.73 -33.48 22.95
C ILE A 131 7.13 -34.04 23.24
N HIS A 132 8.18 -33.39 22.75
CA HIS A 132 9.56 -33.81 23.00
C HIS A 132 9.86 -33.88 24.51
N ILE A 133 9.42 -32.90 25.30
CA ILE A 133 9.60 -32.90 26.76
C ILE A 133 8.86 -34.07 27.41
N ILE A 134 7.59 -34.30 27.06
CA ILE A 134 6.77 -35.37 27.63
C ILE A 134 7.36 -36.75 27.29
N VAL A 135 7.87 -36.92 26.07
CA VAL A 135 8.48 -38.19 25.63
C VAL A 135 9.84 -38.41 26.28
N SER A 136 10.61 -37.34 26.52
CA SER A 136 11.92 -37.43 27.17
C SER A 136 11.84 -37.82 28.65
N ASP A 137 10.78 -37.41 29.35
CA ASP A 137 10.51 -37.79 30.75
C ASP A 137 9.09 -38.40 30.88
N PHE A 138 8.91 -39.55 30.23
CA PHE A 138 7.59 -40.16 30.13
C PHE A 138 7.13 -40.79 31.45
N GLN A 139 5.89 -40.48 31.83
CA GLN A 139 5.21 -41.07 32.98
C GLN A 139 3.88 -41.69 32.53
N PRO A 140 3.41 -42.81 33.10
CA PRO A 140 2.14 -43.44 32.69
C PRO A 140 0.93 -42.50 32.74
N GLN A 141 0.95 -41.52 33.65
CA GLN A 141 -0.10 -40.51 33.83
C GLN A 141 -0.13 -39.49 32.69
N SER A 142 1.01 -39.24 32.01
CA SER A 142 1.12 -38.27 30.92
C SER A 142 0.68 -38.82 29.56
N GLN A 143 0.37 -40.12 29.45
CA GLN A 143 -0.08 -40.75 28.20
C GLN A 143 -1.30 -40.06 27.57
N ASN A 144 -2.29 -39.69 28.40
CA ASN A 144 -3.49 -39.01 27.89
C ASN A 144 -3.15 -37.62 27.34
N VAL A 145 -2.25 -36.88 28.00
CA VAL A 145 -1.79 -35.56 27.56
C VAL A 145 -0.97 -35.68 26.27
N LEU A 146 -0.10 -36.69 26.18
CA LEU A 146 0.67 -36.98 24.96
C LEU A 146 -0.25 -37.26 23.77
N ASN A 147 -1.29 -38.09 23.95
CA ASN A 147 -2.27 -38.38 22.91
C ASN A 147 -3.01 -37.12 22.44
N GLN A 148 -3.41 -36.24 23.39
CA GLN A 148 -4.02 -34.95 23.05
C GLN A 148 -3.06 -34.07 22.25
N LYS A 149 -1.79 -33.97 22.66
CA LYS A 149 -0.77 -33.18 21.96
C LYS A 149 -0.47 -33.69 20.55
N LEU A 150 -0.44 -35.01 20.37
CA LEU A 150 -0.31 -35.65 19.05
C LEU A 150 -1.51 -35.33 18.15
N GLN A 151 -2.74 -35.37 18.68
CA GLN A 151 -3.92 -34.95 17.92
C GLN A 151 -3.86 -33.46 17.55
N SER A 152 -3.43 -32.59 18.48
CA SER A 152 -3.18 -31.17 18.19
C SER A 152 -2.10 -30.95 17.13
N LEU A 153 -1.11 -31.85 17.02
CA LEU A 153 -0.09 -31.78 15.97
C LEU A 153 -0.69 -32.07 14.59
N VAL A 154 -1.53 -33.10 14.48
CA VAL A 154 -2.27 -33.39 13.24
C VAL A 154 -3.18 -32.23 12.86
N HIS A 155 -3.89 -31.66 13.83
CA HIS A 155 -4.73 -30.49 13.59
C HIS A 155 -3.92 -29.26 13.16
N GLY A 156 -2.79 -29.00 13.81
CA GLY A 156 -1.90 -27.89 13.45
C GLY A 156 -1.39 -27.97 12.01
N LEU A 157 -1.01 -29.16 11.53
CA LEU A 157 -0.65 -29.36 10.12
C LEU A 157 -1.81 -29.05 9.16
N GLN A 158 -3.04 -29.41 9.53
CA GLN A 158 -4.24 -29.11 8.71
C GLN A 158 -4.53 -27.61 8.67
N GLU A 159 -4.35 -26.88 9.78
CA GLU A 159 -4.54 -25.43 9.80
C GLU A 159 -3.47 -24.71 8.97
N VAL A 160 -2.21 -25.14 9.04
CA VAL A 160 -1.14 -24.60 8.18
C VAL A 160 -1.46 -24.78 6.69
N ASP A 161 -1.98 -25.94 6.28
CA ASP A 161 -2.37 -26.19 4.89
C ASP A 161 -3.53 -25.29 4.43
N LYS A 162 -4.51 -24.99 5.29
CA LYS A 162 -5.60 -24.04 4.98
C LYS A 162 -5.09 -22.61 4.78
N LEU A 163 -4.12 -22.19 5.59
CA LEU A 163 -3.52 -20.86 5.53
C LEU A 163 -2.63 -20.65 4.30
N LYS A 164 -2.25 -21.72 3.59
CA LYS A 164 -1.52 -21.62 2.30
C LYS A 164 -2.18 -20.64 1.32
N SER A 165 -3.51 -20.58 1.31
CA SER A 165 -4.26 -19.68 0.42
C SER A 165 -4.02 -18.19 0.68
N GLN A 166 -3.63 -17.82 1.91
CA GLN A 166 -3.40 -16.43 2.31
C GLN A 166 -2.02 -15.91 1.89
N VAL A 167 -1.09 -16.80 1.53
CA VAL A 167 0.31 -16.44 1.20
C VAL A 167 0.68 -16.79 -0.25
N GLN A 168 -0.30 -17.01 -1.13
CA GLN A 168 -0.04 -17.40 -2.53
C GLN A 168 0.73 -16.35 -3.33
N ASP A 169 0.56 -15.08 -2.98
CA ASP A 169 1.21 -13.96 -3.67
C ASP A 169 2.69 -13.78 -3.26
N VAL A 170 3.15 -14.52 -2.24
CA VAL A 170 4.53 -14.46 -1.76
C VAL A 170 5.40 -15.44 -2.55
N HIS A 171 6.28 -14.90 -3.39
CA HIS A 171 7.28 -15.66 -4.12
C HIS A 171 8.63 -15.66 -3.38
N VAL A 172 9.07 -16.84 -2.94
CA VAL A 172 10.37 -17.02 -2.29
C VAL A 172 11.40 -17.52 -3.31
N PRO A 173 12.51 -16.78 -3.56
CA PRO A 173 13.58 -17.22 -4.43
C PRO A 173 14.22 -18.51 -3.93
N LEU A 174 14.56 -19.44 -4.83
CA LEU A 174 15.10 -20.75 -4.45
C LEU A 174 16.46 -20.64 -3.77
N GLU A 175 17.25 -19.64 -4.15
CA GLU A 175 18.56 -19.35 -3.60
C GLU A 175 18.51 -19.03 -2.11
N VAL A 176 17.36 -18.58 -1.59
CA VAL A 176 17.19 -18.33 -0.14
C VAL A 176 17.21 -19.65 0.65
N PHE A 177 16.73 -20.76 0.07
CA PHE A 177 16.78 -22.06 0.74
C PHE A 177 18.21 -22.50 1.02
N ASP A 178 19.17 -22.20 0.14
CA ASP A 178 20.58 -22.51 0.38
C ASP A 178 21.13 -21.80 1.63
N TYR A 179 20.65 -20.59 1.95
CA TYR A 179 21.02 -19.89 3.17
C TYR A 179 20.39 -20.56 4.40
N ILE A 180 19.11 -20.94 4.31
CA ILE A 180 18.37 -21.59 5.40
C ILE A 180 18.97 -22.96 5.73
N ASP A 181 19.21 -23.80 4.73
CA ASP A 181 19.74 -25.16 4.90
C ASP A 181 21.14 -25.16 5.53
N GLN A 182 21.92 -24.11 5.28
CA GLN A 182 23.24 -23.89 5.88
C GLN A 182 23.18 -23.22 7.27
N GLY A 183 21.98 -22.92 7.78
CA GLY A 183 21.78 -22.21 9.04
C GLY A 183 22.24 -20.75 9.01
N ARG A 184 22.37 -20.14 7.82
CA ARG A 184 22.70 -18.73 7.66
C ARG A 184 21.45 -17.88 7.71
N ASN A 185 21.61 -16.60 8.05
CA ASN A 185 20.51 -15.65 8.02
C ASN A 185 20.05 -15.40 6.56
N PRO A 186 18.77 -15.66 6.20
CA PRO A 186 18.21 -15.40 4.87
C PRO A 186 18.36 -13.96 4.38
N GLN A 187 18.41 -12.97 5.28
CA GLN A 187 18.56 -11.55 4.91
C GLN A 187 19.91 -11.26 4.26
N LEU A 188 20.91 -12.13 4.47
CA LEU A 188 22.18 -12.03 3.76
C LEU A 188 21.99 -12.21 2.25
N TYR A 189 21.00 -13.01 1.82
CA TYR A 189 20.67 -13.10 0.40
C TYR A 189 20.21 -11.76 -0.17
N THR A 190 19.33 -11.06 0.54
CA THR A 190 18.84 -9.72 0.16
C THR A 190 20.00 -8.74 0.06
N LYS A 191 20.89 -8.74 1.06
CA LYS A 191 22.11 -7.94 1.07
C LYS A 191 22.99 -8.25 -0.15
N ASP A 192 23.29 -9.52 -0.39
CA ASP A 192 24.15 -9.96 -1.50
C ASP A 192 23.56 -9.56 -2.86
N CYS A 193 22.23 -9.62 -3.00
CA CYS A 193 21.54 -9.17 -4.21
C CYS A 193 21.70 -7.66 -4.43
N ILE A 194 21.51 -6.86 -3.38
CA ILE A 194 21.69 -5.40 -3.44
C ILE A 194 23.14 -5.05 -3.78
N GLU A 195 24.12 -5.70 -3.14
CA GLU A 195 25.54 -5.48 -3.40
C GLU A 195 25.93 -5.88 -4.83
N LYS A 196 25.44 -7.03 -5.33
CA LYS A 196 25.63 -7.45 -6.72
C LYS A 196 25.00 -6.46 -7.70
N ALA A 197 23.81 -5.97 -7.42
CA ALA A 197 23.11 -4.99 -8.25
C ALA A 197 23.88 -3.66 -8.30
N LEU A 198 24.38 -3.19 -7.15
CA LEU A 198 25.20 -1.98 -7.07
C LEU A 198 26.48 -2.12 -7.87
N ALA A 199 27.25 -3.19 -7.65
CA ALA A 199 28.48 -3.46 -8.39
C ALA A 199 28.22 -3.57 -9.90
N LYS A 200 27.10 -4.17 -10.30
CA LYS A 200 26.70 -4.27 -11.71
C LYS A 200 26.36 -2.91 -12.30
N ASN A 201 25.65 -2.06 -11.55
CA ASN A 201 25.29 -0.71 -11.97
C ASN A 201 26.54 0.15 -12.20
N GLU A 202 27.49 0.13 -11.25
CA GLU A 202 28.77 0.83 -11.38
C GLU A 202 29.56 0.33 -12.59
N GLN A 203 29.61 -1.01 -12.80
CA GLN A 203 30.26 -1.61 -13.96
C GLN A 203 29.61 -1.13 -15.28
N VAL A 204 28.28 -1.11 -15.35
CA VAL A 204 27.54 -0.67 -16.55
C VAL A 204 27.77 0.82 -16.80
N LYS A 205 27.73 1.66 -15.75
CA LYS A 205 28.05 3.09 -15.84
C LYS A 205 29.46 3.32 -16.38
N GLY A 206 30.46 2.60 -15.85
CA GLY A 206 31.84 2.66 -16.35
C GLY A 206 31.96 2.28 -17.82
N LYS A 207 31.22 1.24 -18.27
CA LYS A 207 31.15 0.88 -19.70
C LYS A 207 30.52 1.98 -20.55
N ILE A 208 29.42 2.58 -20.09
CA ILE A 208 28.76 3.70 -20.79
C ILE A 208 29.73 4.87 -20.95
N ASP A 209 30.43 5.25 -19.89
CA ASP A 209 31.38 6.36 -19.93
C ASP A 209 32.59 6.07 -20.83
N ALA A 210 33.10 4.83 -20.82
CA ALA A 210 34.14 4.39 -21.74
C ALA A 210 33.66 4.46 -23.21
N TYR A 211 32.45 4.01 -23.51
CA TYR A 211 31.87 4.10 -24.85
C TYR A 211 31.62 5.55 -25.29
N ARG A 212 31.18 6.42 -24.39
CA ARG A 212 31.03 7.86 -24.68
C ARG A 212 32.38 8.49 -25.03
N LYS A 213 33.43 8.21 -24.24
CA LYS A 213 34.78 8.71 -24.50
C LYS A 213 35.34 8.17 -25.81
N PHE A 214 35.13 6.87 -26.09
CA PHE A 214 35.52 6.26 -27.35
C PHE A 214 34.79 6.91 -28.54
N LYS A 215 33.47 7.09 -28.45
CA LYS A 215 32.67 7.82 -29.47
C LYS A 215 33.26 9.20 -29.71
N ALA A 216 33.53 9.98 -28.65
CA ALA A 216 34.07 11.34 -28.78
C ALA A 216 35.44 11.37 -29.49
N ASN A 217 36.37 10.52 -29.08
CA ASN A 217 37.69 10.43 -29.68
C ASN A 217 37.63 9.96 -31.14
N MET A 218 36.80 8.96 -31.43
CA MET A 218 36.61 8.45 -32.78
C MET A 218 36.02 9.51 -33.70
N LEU A 219 35.03 10.28 -33.23
CA LEU A 219 34.46 11.40 -34.01
C LEU A 219 35.50 12.48 -34.27
N LEU A 220 36.40 12.75 -33.32
CA LEU A 220 37.49 13.71 -33.50
C LEU A 220 38.48 13.26 -34.57
N GLU A 221 38.95 12.01 -34.54
CA GLU A 221 39.86 11.50 -35.58
C GLU A 221 39.17 11.39 -36.94
N LEU A 222 37.90 10.95 -36.99
CA LEU A 222 37.13 10.93 -38.24
C LEU A 222 36.94 12.32 -38.83
N SER A 223 36.80 13.36 -37.99
CA SER A 223 36.70 14.75 -38.48
C SER A 223 37.97 15.22 -39.18
N ARG A 224 39.13 14.67 -38.79
CA ARG A 224 40.43 15.01 -39.38
C ARG A 224 40.67 14.29 -40.70
N VAL A 225 40.30 13.00 -40.77
CA VAL A 225 40.61 12.15 -41.92
C VAL A 225 39.50 12.17 -42.99
N PHE A 226 38.23 12.22 -42.59
CA PHE A 226 37.06 12.08 -43.47
C PHE A 226 35.96 13.12 -43.16
N PRO A 227 36.21 14.42 -43.41
CA PRO A 227 35.30 15.49 -43.00
C PRO A 227 33.95 15.48 -43.75
N ALA A 228 33.94 15.10 -45.03
CA ALA A 228 32.72 15.09 -45.85
C ALA A 228 31.73 13.99 -45.42
N GLU A 229 32.24 12.81 -45.12
CA GLU A 229 31.49 11.66 -44.62
C GLU A 229 30.93 11.93 -43.21
N LEU A 230 31.73 12.57 -42.34
CA LEU A 230 31.29 12.90 -40.99
C LEU A 230 30.13 13.92 -40.99
N ASN A 231 30.15 14.90 -41.88
CA ASN A 231 29.07 15.87 -42.02
C ASN A 231 27.76 15.20 -42.48
N LYS A 232 27.83 14.24 -43.41
CA LYS A 232 26.68 13.41 -43.81
C LYS A 232 26.14 12.59 -42.63
N TYR A 233 27.03 12.00 -41.84
CA TYR A 233 26.65 11.24 -40.66
C TYR A 233 25.96 12.10 -39.58
N ARG A 234 26.47 13.30 -39.29
CA ARG A 234 25.84 14.25 -38.34
C ARG A 234 24.45 14.67 -38.81
N ALA A 235 24.29 14.93 -40.11
CA ALA A 235 23.00 15.31 -40.69
C ALA A 235 21.93 14.22 -40.56
N ILE A 236 22.31 12.93 -40.54
CA ILE A 236 21.38 11.80 -40.38
C ILE A 236 21.09 11.52 -38.90
N ARG A 237 22.11 11.60 -38.02
CA ARG A 237 21.97 11.21 -36.62
C ARG A 237 21.23 12.25 -35.76
N GLY A 238 21.29 13.52 -36.14
CA GLY A 238 20.90 14.64 -35.26
C GLY A 238 21.96 14.91 -34.20
N ASP A 239 22.10 16.18 -33.78
CA ASP A 239 23.09 16.58 -32.77
C ASP A 239 22.66 16.09 -31.37
N GLU A 240 23.10 14.88 -31.01
CA GLU A 240 23.19 14.37 -29.61
C GLU A 240 24.63 14.07 -29.18
#